data_AF-A0A942HBQ3-F1
#
_entry.id   AF-A0A942HBQ3-F1
#
_cell.length_a   1.000
_cell.length_b   1.000
_cell.length_c   1.000
_cell.angle_alpha   90.00
_cell.angle_beta   90.00
_cell.angle_gamma   90.00
#
_symmetry.space_group_name_H-M   'P 1'
#
loop_
_entity.id
_entity.type
_entity.pdbx_description
1 polymer ?
#
loop_
_entity_poly.entity_id
_entity_poly.type
_entity_poly.pdbx_seq_one_letter_code
_entity_poly.pdbx_strand_id
1 'polypeptide(L)'
;MRKITCLFALLLLSASLGAQDARKIVQQAVDTEIAANRSDHSHWLFREVNKQPAKSVTQWVAQTSKGEIKRIVIRNGAKVPLDQQRNTVMSFIHDTSALSKQRRTGADDDKKAETFMRQFPVGFQWEIVSRDANSIRLHYKPDPNYDPPTREARVLAAMEGNMTVHATQHRIMALDGKLTDDVTFGFGLFGRLYKGGSFSVLREEIAPQIWQITKSTTHIQGHALIFKTISEQEDDTKSDFERLPDDITLDKAAEMVLAKPE
;
A
#
# COMPACT_ATOMS: atom_id res chain seq x y z
N MET A 1 19.75 -18.48 -56.02
CA MET A 1 20.20 -18.00 -54.68
C MET A 1 18.96 -17.65 -53.87
N ARG A 2 18.80 -18.29 -52.69
CA ARG A 2 17.58 -18.27 -51.86
C ARG A 2 17.37 -16.91 -51.17
N LYS A 3 16.13 -16.40 -51.24
CA LYS A 3 15.65 -15.26 -50.46
C LYS A 3 15.41 -15.72 -49.01
N ILE A 4 16.19 -15.21 -48.06
CA ILE A 4 15.94 -15.30 -46.62
C ILE A 4 15.60 -13.90 -46.16
N THR A 5 14.31 -13.56 -46.14
CA THR A 5 13.83 -12.30 -45.56
C THR A 5 12.38 -12.48 -45.15
N CYS A 6 12.12 -13.08 -43.98
CA CYS A 6 10.79 -13.02 -43.32
C CYS A 6 10.73 -13.50 -41.85
N LEU A 7 11.83 -13.84 -41.17
CA LEU A 7 11.73 -14.36 -39.79
C LEU A 7 11.69 -13.30 -38.67
N PHE A 8 11.97 -12.02 -38.94
CA PHE A 8 12.03 -10.98 -37.90
C PHE A 8 10.67 -10.33 -37.55
N ALA A 9 9.65 -10.47 -38.39
CA ALA A 9 8.35 -9.81 -38.17
C ALA A 9 7.42 -10.58 -37.20
N LEU A 10 7.60 -11.91 -37.04
CA LEU A 10 6.73 -12.73 -36.18
C LEU A 10 7.08 -12.67 -34.68
N LEU A 11 8.35 -12.43 -34.35
CA LEU A 11 8.82 -12.34 -32.96
C LEU A 11 8.37 -11.05 -32.27
N LEU A 12 8.32 -9.93 -33.01
CA LEU A 12 7.88 -8.63 -32.46
C LEU A 12 6.36 -8.57 -32.20
N LEU A 13 5.55 -9.28 -32.99
CA LEU A 13 4.09 -9.35 -32.79
C LEU A 13 3.70 -10.12 -31.52
N SER A 14 4.47 -11.15 -31.16
CA SER A 14 4.16 -12.00 -30.01
C SER A 14 4.46 -11.30 -28.69
N ALA A 15 5.58 -10.55 -28.65
CA ALA A 15 5.96 -9.75 -27.48
C ALA A 15 4.97 -8.61 -27.22
N SER A 16 4.47 -7.94 -28.26
CA SER A 16 3.49 -6.86 -28.11
C SER A 16 2.11 -7.37 -27.65
N LEU A 17 1.67 -8.55 -28.11
CA LEU A 17 0.44 -9.19 -27.62
C LEU A 17 0.54 -9.55 -26.13
N GLY A 18 1.65 -10.20 -25.73
CA GLY A 18 1.88 -10.58 -24.33
C GLY A 18 1.93 -9.36 -23.39
N ALA A 19 2.58 -8.28 -23.81
CA ALA A 19 2.62 -7.03 -23.06
C ALA A 19 1.24 -6.36 -22.95
N GLN A 20 0.42 -6.41 -24.02
CA GLN A 20 -0.93 -5.88 -24.00
C GLN A 20 -1.84 -6.67 -23.04
N ASP A 21 -1.69 -7.99 -22.99
CA ASP A 21 -2.42 -8.85 -22.05
C ASP A 21 -1.96 -8.64 -20.60
N ALA A 22 -0.66 -8.50 -20.37
CA ALA A 22 -0.11 -8.16 -19.05
C ALA A 22 -0.68 -6.85 -18.52
N ARG A 23 -0.69 -5.80 -19.34
CA ARG A 23 -1.27 -4.49 -18.99
C ARG A 23 -2.76 -4.58 -18.67
N LYS A 24 -3.54 -5.37 -19.42
CA LYS A 24 -4.97 -5.58 -19.14
C LYS A 24 -5.21 -6.24 -17.78
N ILE A 25 -4.40 -7.24 -17.42
CA ILE A 25 -4.46 -7.90 -16.10
C ILE A 25 -4.23 -6.89 -14.99
N VAL A 26 -3.21 -6.04 -15.13
CA VAL A 26 -2.90 -5.01 -14.14
C VAL A 26 -4.00 -3.95 -14.08
N GLN A 27 -4.52 -3.50 -15.22
CA GLN A 27 -5.64 -2.56 -15.27
C GLN A 27 -6.85 -3.11 -14.51
N GLN A 28 -7.23 -4.36 -14.80
CA GLN A 28 -8.34 -5.02 -14.11
C GLN A 28 -8.09 -5.15 -12.61
N ALA A 29 -6.86 -5.49 -12.20
CA ALA A 29 -6.51 -5.61 -10.79
C ALA A 29 -6.57 -4.26 -10.06
N VAL A 30 -6.04 -3.20 -10.67
CA VAL A 30 -6.13 -1.83 -10.15
C VAL A 30 -7.58 -1.39 -10.01
N ASP A 31 -8.40 -1.59 -11.05
CA ASP A 31 -9.81 -1.21 -11.00
C ASP A 31 -10.58 -2.01 -9.93
N THR A 32 -10.24 -3.29 -9.75
CA THR A 32 -10.81 -4.15 -8.71
C THR A 32 -10.44 -3.66 -7.32
N GLU A 33 -9.17 -3.33 -7.05
CA GLU A 33 -8.75 -2.79 -5.75
C GLU A 33 -9.42 -1.45 -5.43
N ILE A 34 -9.52 -0.57 -6.42
CA ILE A 34 -10.17 0.73 -6.23
C ILE A 34 -11.67 0.56 -5.96
N ALA A 35 -12.34 -0.31 -6.71
CA ALA A 35 -13.75 -0.62 -6.48
C ALA A 35 -13.97 -1.22 -5.09
N ALA A 36 -13.14 -2.19 -4.70
CA ALA A 36 -13.20 -2.83 -3.39
C ALA A 36 -12.98 -1.83 -2.26
N ASN A 37 -11.98 -0.95 -2.36
CA ASN A 37 -11.72 0.07 -1.34
C ASN A 37 -12.88 1.07 -1.19
N ARG A 38 -13.57 1.39 -2.29
CA ARG A 38 -14.71 2.31 -2.26
C ARG A 38 -15.98 1.66 -1.70
N SER A 39 -16.17 0.36 -1.93
CA SER A 39 -17.36 -0.36 -1.46
C SER A 39 -17.19 -0.97 -0.07
N ASP A 40 -15.95 -1.07 0.43
CA ASP A 40 -15.69 -1.59 1.76
C ASP A 40 -16.00 -0.52 2.81
N HIS A 41 -17.00 -0.80 3.64
CA HIS A 41 -17.38 0.01 4.79
C HIS A 41 -17.22 -0.76 6.10
N SER A 42 -16.52 -1.90 6.05
CA SER A 42 -16.25 -2.71 7.21
C SER A 42 -15.35 -2.01 8.22
N HIS A 43 -15.47 -2.42 9.46
CA HIS A 43 -14.66 -1.93 10.56
C HIS A 43 -13.93 -3.11 11.19
N TRP A 44 -12.63 -2.97 11.40
CA TRP A 44 -11.79 -4.02 11.96
C TRP A 44 -11.13 -3.59 13.25
N LEU A 45 -10.96 -4.56 14.14
CA LEU A 45 -10.06 -4.52 15.27
C LEU A 45 -8.87 -5.41 14.94
N PHE A 46 -7.67 -4.89 15.05
CA PHE A 46 -6.46 -5.64 14.72
C PHE A 46 -5.28 -5.16 15.56
N ARG A 47 -4.24 -5.98 15.61
CA ARG A 47 -2.95 -5.66 16.22
C ARG A 47 -2.01 -5.13 15.14
N GLU A 48 -1.35 -4.03 15.42
CA GLU A 48 -0.39 -3.38 14.52
C GLU A 48 0.97 -3.29 15.21
N VAL A 49 2.02 -3.68 14.47
CA VAL A 49 3.42 -3.50 14.86
C VAL A 49 4.08 -2.63 13.81
N ASN A 50 4.36 -1.39 14.20
CA ASN A 50 4.97 -0.38 13.34
C ASN A 50 6.39 -0.09 13.84
N LYS A 51 7.39 -0.31 13.01
CA LYS A 51 8.81 -0.15 13.34
C LYS A 51 9.47 0.83 12.38
N GLN A 52 10.02 1.88 12.94
CA GLN A 52 10.89 2.86 12.30
C GLN A 52 12.22 2.90 13.08
N PRO A 53 13.33 3.38 12.49
CA PRO A 53 14.65 3.37 13.13
C PRO A 53 14.68 3.99 14.54
N ALA A 54 13.95 5.08 14.76
CA ALA A 54 13.90 5.78 16.05
C ALA A 54 12.62 5.53 16.86
N LYS A 55 11.65 4.81 16.30
CA LYS A 55 10.31 4.67 16.89
C LYS A 55 9.73 3.30 16.57
N SER A 56 9.39 2.55 17.60
CA SER A 56 8.68 1.28 17.44
C SER A 56 7.43 1.28 18.31
N VAL A 57 6.30 0.88 17.75
CA VAL A 57 5.00 0.86 18.41
C VAL A 57 4.34 -0.49 18.17
N THR A 58 3.84 -1.10 19.23
CA THR A 58 2.83 -2.16 19.15
C THR A 58 1.54 -1.60 19.71
N GLN A 59 0.45 -1.75 18.96
CA GLN A 59 -0.85 -1.20 19.33
C GLN A 59 -2.00 -2.07 18.86
N TRP A 60 -3.13 -1.93 19.54
CA TRP A 60 -4.43 -2.37 19.03
C TRP A 60 -5.13 -1.19 18.37
N VAL A 61 -5.72 -1.44 17.21
CA VAL A 61 -6.43 -0.43 16.41
C VAL A 61 -7.85 -0.91 16.20
N ALA A 62 -8.84 -0.12 16.59
CA ALA A 62 -10.24 -0.32 16.23
C ALA A 62 -10.68 0.76 15.25
N GLN A 63 -11.23 0.35 14.12
CA GLN A 63 -11.79 1.26 13.12
C GLN A 63 -13.25 1.59 13.45
N THR A 64 -13.65 2.81 13.14
CA THR A 64 -15.04 3.27 13.22
C THR A 64 -15.31 4.26 12.08
N SER A 65 -16.58 4.58 11.81
CA SER A 65 -16.97 5.63 10.88
C SER A 65 -16.49 7.04 11.28
N LYS A 66 -16.02 7.23 12.52
CA LYS A 66 -15.56 8.52 13.06
C LYS A 66 -14.04 8.66 13.14
N GLY A 67 -13.31 7.56 12.96
CA GLY A 67 -11.85 7.51 13.09
C GLY A 67 -11.35 6.19 13.66
N GLU A 68 -10.04 6.04 13.72
CA GLU A 68 -9.37 4.88 14.31
C GLU A 68 -8.95 5.16 15.74
N ILE A 69 -9.33 4.27 16.64
CA ILE A 69 -8.94 4.34 18.05
C ILE A 69 -7.74 3.43 18.27
N LYS A 70 -6.67 4.00 18.82
CA LYS A 70 -5.38 3.32 18.98
C LYS A 70 -5.03 3.17 20.45
N ARG A 71 -4.81 1.94 20.89
CA ARG A 71 -4.27 1.61 22.20
C ARG A 71 -2.84 1.12 22.04
N ILE A 72 -1.88 1.96 22.41
CA ILE A 72 -0.45 1.61 22.37
C ILE A 72 -0.10 0.78 23.61
N VAL A 73 0.32 -0.48 23.41
CA VAL A 73 0.69 -1.40 24.50
C VAL A 73 2.20 -1.45 24.71
N ILE A 74 2.99 -1.33 23.63
CA ILE A 74 4.46 -1.26 23.69
C ILE A 74 4.92 -0.05 22.88
N ARG A 75 5.84 0.73 23.46
CA ARG A 75 6.52 1.83 22.80
C ARG A 75 8.02 1.71 23.02
N ASN A 76 8.78 1.68 21.93
CA ASN A 76 10.24 1.57 21.92
C ASN A 76 10.75 0.42 22.79
N GLY A 77 10.07 -0.74 22.70
CA GLY A 77 10.42 -1.96 23.46
C GLY A 77 9.93 -1.98 24.91
N ALA A 78 9.42 -0.87 25.45
CA ALA A 78 8.88 -0.80 26.81
C ALA A 78 7.35 -0.88 26.83
N LYS A 79 6.79 -1.62 27.79
CA LYS A 79 5.36 -1.62 28.05
C LYS A 79 4.89 -0.24 28.49
N VAL A 80 3.76 0.21 27.95
CA VAL A 80 3.10 1.44 28.40
C VAL A 80 2.21 1.09 29.60
N PRO A 81 2.23 1.82 30.73
CA PRO A 81 1.36 1.53 31.87
C PRO A 81 -0.13 1.62 31.50
N LEU A 82 -0.96 0.68 31.99
CA LEU A 82 -2.39 0.60 31.65
C LEU A 82 -3.16 1.91 31.88
N ASP A 83 -2.90 2.64 32.96
CA ASP A 83 -3.55 3.92 33.22
C ASP A 83 -3.20 4.97 32.15
N GLN A 84 -1.95 4.97 31.67
CA GLN A 84 -1.54 5.85 30.58
C GLN A 84 -2.18 5.42 29.25
N GLN A 85 -2.29 4.12 28.99
CA GLN A 85 -2.99 3.60 27.82
C GLN A 85 -4.46 4.08 27.82
N ARG A 86 -5.17 3.87 28.94
CA ARG A 86 -6.56 4.26 29.13
C ARG A 86 -6.75 5.76 28.99
N ASN A 87 -5.94 6.57 29.66
CA ASN A 87 -6.05 8.02 29.59
C ASN A 87 -5.83 8.55 28.17
N THR A 88 -4.90 7.96 27.41
CA THR A 88 -4.65 8.34 26.00
C THR A 88 -5.83 7.99 25.10
N VAL A 89 -6.40 6.78 25.25
CA VAL A 89 -7.59 6.36 24.49
C VAL A 89 -8.78 7.27 24.80
N MET A 90 -9.07 7.47 26.09
CA MET A 90 -10.22 8.25 26.53
C MET A 90 -10.09 9.75 26.21
N SER A 91 -8.88 10.32 26.24
CA SER A 91 -8.69 11.70 25.80
C SER A 91 -8.91 11.85 24.30
N PHE A 92 -8.43 10.88 23.50
CA PHE A 92 -8.56 10.92 22.04
C PHE A 92 -10.01 10.83 21.56
N ILE A 93 -10.83 9.93 22.13
CA ILE A 93 -12.22 9.77 21.68
C ILE A 93 -13.10 11.01 21.96
N HIS A 94 -12.68 11.86 22.90
CA HIS A 94 -13.35 13.13 23.21
C HIS A 94 -12.75 14.33 22.47
N ASP A 95 -11.62 14.16 21.77
CA ASP A 95 -11.00 15.21 20.96
C ASP A 95 -11.55 15.19 19.53
N THR A 96 -12.64 15.93 19.34
CA THR A 96 -13.31 16.08 18.04
C THR A 96 -12.40 16.67 16.96
N SER A 97 -11.43 17.52 17.33
CA SER A 97 -10.48 18.12 16.40
C SER A 97 -9.47 17.09 15.92
N ALA A 98 -8.92 16.28 16.83
CA ALA A 98 -8.00 15.19 16.49
C ALA A 98 -8.68 14.13 15.61
N LEU A 99 -9.89 13.68 15.96
CA LEU A 99 -10.68 12.74 15.15
C LEU A 99 -10.96 13.30 13.75
N SER A 100 -11.41 14.55 13.66
CA SER A 100 -11.68 15.21 12.37
C SER A 100 -10.41 15.36 11.52
N LYS A 101 -9.27 15.63 12.15
CA LYS A 101 -7.97 15.69 11.47
C LYS A 101 -7.56 14.32 10.96
N GLN A 102 -7.62 13.27 11.79
CA GLN A 102 -7.28 11.90 11.41
C GLN A 102 -8.11 11.44 10.20
N ARG A 103 -9.42 11.65 10.24
CA ARG A 103 -10.33 11.27 9.14
C ARG A 103 -10.01 12.00 7.83
N ARG A 104 -9.74 13.31 7.90
CA ARG A 104 -9.38 14.11 6.70
C ARG A 104 -8.05 13.65 6.12
N THR A 105 -7.05 13.41 6.97
CA THR A 105 -5.75 12.90 6.52
C THR A 105 -5.88 11.52 5.88
N GLY A 106 -6.63 10.60 6.49
CA GLY A 106 -6.89 9.28 5.89
C GLY A 106 -7.57 9.39 4.52
N ALA A 107 -8.65 10.17 4.41
CA ALA A 107 -9.34 10.36 3.13
C ALA A 107 -8.47 11.01 2.04
N ASP A 108 -7.61 11.96 2.41
CA ASP A 108 -6.65 12.57 1.50
C ASP A 108 -5.60 11.56 1.01
N ASP A 109 -5.12 10.70 1.90
CA ASP A 109 -4.13 9.66 1.59
C ASP A 109 -4.73 8.55 0.72
N ASP A 110 -5.96 8.10 1.01
CA ASP A 110 -6.70 7.14 0.17
C ASP A 110 -6.87 7.66 -1.25
N LYS A 111 -7.24 8.94 -1.41
CA LYS A 111 -7.40 9.57 -2.71
C LYS A 111 -6.08 9.63 -3.49
N LYS A 112 -4.97 9.92 -2.80
CA LYS A 112 -3.63 9.93 -3.42
C LYS A 112 -3.19 8.54 -3.82
N ALA A 113 -3.38 7.54 -2.95
CA ALA A 113 -3.07 6.15 -3.22
C ALA A 113 -3.86 5.66 -4.44
N GLU A 114 -5.15 5.98 -4.53
CA GLU A 114 -5.99 5.67 -5.69
C GLU A 114 -5.42 6.32 -6.97
N THR A 115 -5.14 7.62 -6.93
CA THR A 115 -4.61 8.37 -8.08
C THR A 115 -3.26 7.81 -8.54
N PHE A 116 -2.42 7.40 -7.60
CA PHE A 116 -1.12 6.79 -7.86
C PHE A 116 -1.25 5.39 -8.47
N MET A 117 -2.08 4.50 -7.89
CA MET A 117 -2.31 3.16 -8.44
C MET A 117 -2.90 3.18 -9.85
N ARG A 118 -3.74 4.17 -10.18
CA ARG A 118 -4.27 4.35 -11.54
C ARG A 118 -3.18 4.54 -12.60
N GLN A 119 -1.97 4.94 -12.20
CA GLN A 119 -0.86 5.08 -13.12
C GLN A 119 -0.14 3.76 -13.39
N PHE A 120 -0.28 2.73 -12.56
CA PHE A 120 0.46 1.47 -12.72
C PHE A 120 0.32 0.81 -14.10
N PRO A 121 -0.89 0.72 -14.70
CA PRO A 121 -1.05 0.07 -16.00
C PRO A 121 -0.31 0.79 -17.14
N VAL A 122 -0.04 2.09 -16.99
CA VAL A 122 0.54 2.94 -18.06
C VAL A 122 1.94 3.46 -17.74
N GLY A 123 2.35 3.47 -16.47
CA GLY A 123 3.66 3.91 -16.01
C GLY A 123 4.75 2.87 -16.15
N PHE A 124 4.38 1.63 -16.45
CA PHE A 124 5.30 0.50 -16.56
C PHE A 124 5.09 -0.32 -17.82
N GLN A 125 6.19 -0.92 -18.26
CA GLN A 125 6.18 -2.08 -19.13
C GLN A 125 5.99 -3.35 -18.28
N TRP A 126 5.03 -4.18 -18.67
CA TRP A 126 4.63 -5.36 -17.92
C TRP A 126 4.98 -6.65 -18.66
N GLU A 127 5.52 -7.60 -17.92
CA GLU A 127 5.82 -8.94 -18.41
C GLU A 127 5.21 -9.98 -17.46
N ILE A 128 4.46 -10.95 -17.99
CA ILE A 128 3.98 -12.08 -17.19
C ILE A 128 5.15 -13.04 -16.97
N VAL A 129 5.58 -13.19 -15.72
CA VAL A 129 6.67 -14.10 -15.34
C VAL A 129 6.16 -15.51 -15.14
N SER A 130 5.00 -15.63 -14.49
CA SER A 130 4.36 -16.93 -14.25
C SER A 130 2.86 -16.79 -14.08
N ARG A 131 2.15 -17.87 -14.38
CA ARG A 131 0.72 -18.03 -14.11
C ARG A 131 0.50 -19.43 -13.56
N ASP A 132 -0.16 -19.51 -12.43
CA ASP A 132 -0.67 -20.75 -11.84
C ASP A 132 -2.18 -20.63 -11.57
N ALA A 133 -2.77 -21.63 -10.91
CA ALA A 133 -4.20 -21.68 -10.64
C ALA A 133 -4.69 -20.56 -9.71
N ASN A 134 -3.81 -20.06 -8.82
CA ASN A 134 -4.16 -19.11 -7.78
C ASN A 134 -3.65 -17.70 -8.08
N SER A 135 -2.55 -17.57 -8.81
CA SER A 135 -1.86 -16.30 -8.99
C SER A 135 -1.26 -16.09 -10.38
N ILE A 136 -1.15 -14.82 -10.74
CA ILE A 136 -0.40 -14.33 -11.90
C ILE A 136 0.69 -13.42 -11.36
N ARG A 137 1.96 -13.77 -11.61
CA ARG A 137 3.10 -12.94 -11.23
C ARG A 137 3.58 -12.17 -12.45
N LEU A 138 3.69 -10.86 -12.29
CA LEU A 138 4.15 -9.94 -13.32
C LEU A 138 5.43 -9.24 -12.84
N HIS A 139 6.38 -9.08 -13.74
CA HIS A 139 7.52 -8.18 -13.56
C HIS A 139 7.20 -6.85 -14.23
N TYR A 140 7.67 -5.76 -13.65
CA TYR A 140 7.51 -4.44 -14.21
C TYR A 140 8.81 -3.64 -14.22
N LYS A 141 8.95 -2.82 -15.26
CA LYS A 141 10.01 -1.84 -15.43
C LYS A 141 9.42 -0.51 -15.87
N PRO A 142 10.10 0.62 -15.63
CA PRO A 142 9.63 1.92 -16.11
C PRO A 142 9.32 1.89 -17.61
N ASP A 143 8.18 2.45 -18.03
CA ASP A 143 7.95 2.72 -19.45
C ASP A 143 8.72 3.99 -19.85
N PRO A 144 9.68 3.93 -20.79
CA PRO A 144 10.44 5.10 -21.21
C PRO A 144 9.58 6.17 -21.90
N ASN A 145 8.37 5.84 -22.35
CA ASN A 145 7.43 6.79 -22.96
C ASN A 145 6.43 7.36 -21.94
N TYR A 146 6.51 6.96 -20.67
CA TYR A 146 5.65 7.47 -19.63
C TYR A 146 6.01 8.90 -19.26
N ASP A 147 5.05 9.81 -19.39
CA ASP A 147 5.15 11.18 -18.88
C ASP A 147 4.37 11.29 -17.56
N PRO A 148 5.06 11.40 -16.40
CA PRO A 148 4.39 11.41 -15.11
C PRO A 148 3.47 12.63 -14.94
N PRO A 149 2.15 12.43 -14.75
CA PRO A 149 1.18 13.53 -14.67
C PRO A 149 1.26 14.30 -13.33
N THR A 150 1.96 13.73 -12.34
CA THR A 150 2.16 14.32 -11.02
C THR A 150 3.62 14.20 -10.60
N ARG A 151 4.03 14.94 -9.56
CA ARG A 151 5.41 14.90 -9.05
C ARG A 151 5.70 13.53 -8.43
N GLU A 152 4.75 13.01 -7.68
CA GLU A 152 4.79 11.72 -7.00
C GLU A 152 4.91 10.57 -8.00
N ALA A 153 4.17 10.65 -9.11
CA ALA A 153 4.21 9.67 -10.18
C ALA A 153 5.59 9.53 -10.85
N ARG A 154 6.51 10.48 -10.68
CA ARG A 154 7.89 10.37 -11.17
C ARG A 154 8.63 9.16 -10.62
N VAL A 155 8.23 8.67 -9.45
CA VAL A 155 8.80 7.44 -8.86
C VAL A 155 8.61 6.24 -9.79
N LEU A 156 7.51 6.16 -10.54
CA LEU A 156 7.26 5.05 -11.47
C LEU A 156 8.28 5.00 -12.61
N ALA A 157 8.83 6.15 -13.01
CA ALA A 157 9.83 6.25 -14.06
C ALA A 157 11.23 5.74 -13.64
N ALA A 158 11.42 5.41 -12.36
CA ALA A 158 12.70 5.01 -11.79
C ALA A 158 12.59 3.77 -10.89
N MET A 159 11.55 2.95 -11.09
CA MET A 159 11.22 1.83 -10.23
C MET A 159 10.97 0.56 -11.02
N GLU A 160 11.58 -0.54 -10.59
CA GLU A 160 11.35 -1.88 -11.14
C GLU A 160 10.99 -2.86 -10.02
N GLY A 161 10.25 -3.92 -10.34
CA GLY A 161 9.79 -4.85 -9.31
C GLY A 161 8.82 -5.90 -9.80
N ASN A 162 8.03 -6.46 -8.88
CA ASN A 162 7.05 -7.49 -9.18
C ASN A 162 5.68 -7.16 -8.60
N MET A 163 4.63 -7.58 -9.31
CA MET A 163 3.26 -7.59 -8.82
C MET A 163 2.73 -9.03 -8.87
N THR A 164 2.05 -9.45 -7.82
CA THR A 164 1.31 -10.71 -7.81
C THR A 164 -0.17 -10.43 -7.71
N VAL A 165 -0.94 -10.93 -8.68
CA VAL A 165 -2.39 -10.76 -8.78
C VAL A 165 -3.08 -12.10 -8.56
N HIS A 166 -4.14 -12.12 -7.77
CA HIS A 166 -4.97 -13.30 -7.58
C HIS A 166 -5.68 -13.65 -8.91
N ALA A 167 -5.55 -14.90 -9.36
CA ALA A 167 -5.96 -15.31 -10.71
C ALA A 167 -7.46 -15.13 -10.99
N THR A 168 -8.31 -15.41 -10.00
CA THR A 168 -9.78 -15.36 -10.15
C THR A 168 -10.41 -14.08 -9.59
N GLN A 169 -10.04 -13.66 -8.38
CA GLN A 169 -10.57 -12.45 -7.76
C GLN A 169 -9.97 -11.16 -8.33
N HIS A 170 -8.88 -11.25 -9.12
CA HIS A 170 -8.16 -10.11 -9.68
C HIS A 170 -7.67 -9.11 -8.61
N ARG A 171 -7.40 -9.58 -7.39
CA ARG A 171 -6.87 -8.75 -6.29
C ARG A 171 -5.35 -8.64 -6.37
N ILE A 172 -4.79 -7.49 -6.03
CA ILE A 172 -3.34 -7.32 -5.88
C ILE A 172 -2.93 -7.92 -4.53
N MET A 173 -2.30 -9.09 -4.59
CA MET A 173 -1.82 -9.85 -3.43
C MET A 173 -0.49 -9.30 -2.91
N ALA A 174 0.42 -8.95 -3.83
CA ALA A 174 1.72 -8.41 -3.47
C ALA A 174 2.20 -7.41 -4.51
N LEU A 175 2.95 -6.42 -4.04
CA LEU A 175 3.67 -5.48 -4.88
C LEU A 175 5.01 -5.18 -4.20
N ASP A 176 6.11 -5.44 -4.89
CA ASP A 176 7.46 -5.16 -4.42
C ASP A 176 8.27 -4.46 -5.50
N GLY A 177 9.29 -3.71 -5.10
CA GLY A 177 10.22 -3.13 -6.05
C GLY A 177 11.32 -2.31 -5.39
N LYS A 178 12.18 -1.78 -6.25
CA LYS A 178 13.31 -0.93 -5.87
C LYS A 178 13.48 0.23 -6.84
N LEU A 179 14.06 1.31 -6.33
CA LEU A 179 14.49 2.44 -7.14
C LEU A 179 15.74 2.05 -7.94
N THR A 180 15.64 2.07 -9.26
CA THR A 180 16.76 1.82 -10.19
C THR A 180 17.63 3.04 -10.36
N ASP A 181 17.07 4.23 -10.12
CA ASP A 181 17.69 5.53 -10.33
C ASP A 181 17.26 6.53 -9.25
N ASP A 182 18.02 7.62 -9.09
CA ASP A 182 17.66 8.71 -8.21
C ASP A 182 16.43 9.44 -8.74
N VAL A 183 15.46 9.74 -7.87
CA VAL A 183 14.26 10.50 -8.21
C VAL A 183 14.36 11.88 -7.61
N THR A 184 14.46 12.92 -8.44
CA THR A 184 14.57 14.31 -7.98
C THR A 184 13.26 15.06 -8.21
N PHE A 185 12.78 15.79 -7.19
CA PHE A 185 11.53 16.54 -7.25
C PHE A 185 11.79 18.06 -7.34
N GLY A 186 11.23 18.69 -8.38
CA GLY A 186 11.37 20.14 -8.67
C GLY A 186 12.81 20.63 -8.61
N PHE A 187 13.68 20.02 -9.42
CA PHE A 187 15.12 20.34 -9.50
C PHE A 187 15.90 20.10 -8.19
N GLY A 188 15.33 19.35 -7.24
CA GLY A 188 15.93 19.04 -5.94
C GLY A 188 15.43 19.91 -4.80
N LEU A 189 14.67 20.96 -5.11
CA LEU A 189 14.09 21.85 -4.10
C LEU A 189 13.07 21.15 -3.21
N PHE A 190 12.34 20.17 -3.75
CA PHE A 190 11.37 19.37 -3.00
C PHE A 190 11.91 18.02 -2.56
N GLY A 191 13.22 17.82 -2.70
CA GLY A 191 13.94 16.64 -2.25
C GLY A 191 14.30 15.63 -3.35
N ARG A 192 14.91 14.54 -2.93
CA ARG A 192 15.42 13.44 -3.74
C ARG A 192 15.25 12.10 -3.03
N LEU A 193 14.84 11.06 -3.75
CA LEU A 193 14.97 9.67 -3.31
C LEU A 193 16.17 9.05 -4.02
N TYR A 194 16.96 8.28 -3.27
CA TYR A 194 18.18 7.67 -3.78
C TYR A 194 17.91 6.27 -4.32
N LYS A 195 18.65 5.95 -5.39
CA LYS A 195 18.74 4.61 -5.95
C LYS A 195 18.99 3.55 -4.88
N GLY A 196 18.39 2.38 -5.07
CA GLY A 196 18.53 1.23 -4.17
C GLY A 196 17.49 1.17 -3.05
N GLY A 197 16.74 2.26 -2.82
CA GLY A 197 15.59 2.23 -1.93
C GLY A 197 14.56 1.17 -2.38
N SER A 198 13.94 0.47 -1.44
CA SER A 198 13.03 -0.64 -1.72
C SER A 198 11.71 -0.48 -0.99
N PHE A 199 10.67 -1.11 -1.52
CA PHE A 199 9.37 -1.21 -0.88
C PHE A 199 8.75 -2.58 -1.14
N SER A 200 7.85 -2.99 -0.26
CA SER A 200 6.97 -4.13 -0.47
C SER A 200 5.66 -3.95 0.26
N VAL A 201 4.58 -4.46 -0.33
CA VAL A 201 3.24 -4.53 0.25
C VAL A 201 2.73 -5.95 0.05
N LEU A 202 2.21 -6.55 1.11
CA LEU A 202 1.50 -7.82 1.10
C LEU A 202 0.07 -7.59 1.55
N ARG A 203 -0.86 -8.15 0.78
CA ARG A 203 -2.30 -8.14 1.04
C ARG A 203 -2.80 -9.57 1.09
N GLU A 204 -3.56 -9.88 2.12
CA GLU A 204 -4.12 -11.21 2.35
C GLU A 204 -5.63 -11.15 2.52
N GLU A 205 -6.31 -12.23 2.15
CA GLU A 205 -7.76 -12.40 2.36
C GLU A 205 -8.01 -12.77 3.83
N ILE A 206 -8.40 -11.80 4.64
CA ILE A 206 -8.60 -11.97 6.09
C ILE A 206 -10.01 -12.50 6.43
N ALA A 207 -10.94 -12.38 5.49
CA ALA A 207 -12.30 -12.92 5.52
C ALA A 207 -12.78 -13.09 4.07
N PRO A 208 -13.83 -13.87 3.78
CA PRO A 208 -14.28 -14.10 2.41
C PRO A 208 -14.46 -12.80 1.62
N GLN A 209 -13.69 -12.65 0.54
CA GLN A 209 -13.61 -11.51 -0.36
C GLN A 209 -13.12 -10.19 0.27
N ILE A 210 -12.71 -10.20 1.54
CA ILE A 210 -12.13 -9.05 2.22
C ILE A 210 -10.63 -9.21 2.31
N TRP A 211 -9.94 -8.31 1.62
CA TRP A 211 -8.49 -8.30 1.54
C TRP A 211 -7.92 -7.08 2.25
N GLN A 212 -6.98 -7.30 3.16
CA GLN A 212 -6.34 -6.23 3.94
C GLN A 212 -4.82 -6.28 3.75
N ILE A 213 -4.18 -5.10 3.80
CA ILE A 213 -2.72 -5.02 3.84
C ILE A 213 -2.28 -5.55 5.20
N THR A 214 -1.59 -6.68 5.21
CA THR A 214 -1.10 -7.33 6.43
C THR A 214 0.36 -7.03 6.70
N LYS A 215 1.11 -6.64 5.66
CA LYS A 215 2.50 -6.23 5.80
C LYS A 215 2.87 -5.16 4.78
N SER A 216 3.65 -4.19 5.22
CA SER A 216 4.38 -3.30 4.32
C SER A 216 5.77 -3.02 4.85
N THR A 217 6.73 -2.93 3.95
CA THR A 217 8.11 -2.51 4.25
C THR A 217 8.49 -1.42 3.29
N THR A 218 9.06 -0.33 3.78
CA THR A 218 9.63 0.75 2.98
C THR A 218 11.00 1.07 3.54
N HIS A 219 12.05 0.77 2.78
CA HIS A 219 13.43 1.13 3.11
C HIS A 219 14.00 1.96 1.96
N ILE A 220 13.61 3.22 1.91
CA ILE A 220 14.05 4.23 0.95
C ILE A 220 15.01 5.19 1.65
N GLN A 221 16.07 5.59 0.98
CA GLN A 221 16.94 6.66 1.45
C GLN A 221 16.59 7.93 0.67
N GLY A 222 16.59 9.09 1.32
CA GLY A 222 16.32 10.35 0.63
C GLY A 222 15.58 11.32 1.52
N HIS A 223 15.00 12.33 0.90
CA HIS A 223 13.89 13.04 1.48
C HIS A 223 13.00 13.57 0.37
N ALA A 224 11.69 13.48 0.51
CA ALA A 224 10.77 13.97 -0.50
C ALA A 224 9.59 14.68 0.15
N LEU A 225 9.61 16.02 0.12
CA LEU A 225 8.62 16.89 0.77
C LEU A 225 7.21 16.76 0.18
N ILE A 226 7.05 16.01 -0.90
CA ILE A 226 5.76 15.74 -1.55
C ILE A 226 5.02 14.56 -0.90
N PHE A 227 5.72 13.63 -0.25
CA PHE A 227 5.10 12.51 0.45
C PHE A 227 4.97 12.87 1.93
N LYS A 228 3.75 13.22 2.36
CA LYS A 228 3.50 13.61 3.77
C LYS A 228 3.55 12.43 4.76
N THR A 229 3.43 11.19 4.29
CA THR A 229 3.13 10.02 5.14
C THR A 229 3.96 8.77 4.85
N ILE A 230 4.86 8.81 3.86
CA ILE A 230 5.80 7.71 3.64
C ILE A 230 7.01 7.99 4.52
N SER A 231 7.11 7.27 5.65
CA SER A 231 8.39 7.19 6.34
C SER A 231 9.38 6.49 5.39
N GLU A 232 10.53 7.11 5.19
CA GLU A 232 11.61 6.57 4.38
C GLU A 232 12.10 5.22 4.91
N GLN A 233 11.88 4.93 6.19
CA GLN A 233 12.27 3.66 6.83
C GLN A 233 11.15 3.19 7.76
N GLU A 234 10.40 2.18 7.33
CA GLU A 234 9.27 1.64 8.08
C GLU A 234 8.98 0.19 7.72
N ASP A 235 8.76 -0.64 8.75
CA ASP A 235 8.13 -1.94 8.65
C ASP A 235 6.82 -1.90 9.44
N ASP A 236 5.72 -2.22 8.77
CA ASP A 236 4.40 -2.33 9.37
C ASP A 236 3.87 -3.76 9.19
N THR A 237 3.26 -4.30 10.24
CA THR A 237 2.60 -5.61 10.21
C THR A 237 1.31 -5.56 11.00
N LYS A 238 0.25 -6.10 10.40
CA LYS A 238 -1.09 -6.18 10.97
C LYS A 238 -1.52 -7.63 11.12
N SER A 239 -2.07 -7.98 12.27
CA SER A 239 -2.49 -9.32 12.63
C SER A 239 -3.75 -9.30 13.49
N ASP A 240 -4.29 -10.48 13.82
CA ASP A 240 -5.38 -10.63 14.79
C ASP A 240 -6.65 -9.86 14.39
N PHE A 241 -6.99 -9.91 13.11
CA PHE A 241 -8.16 -9.20 12.57
C PHE A 241 -9.46 -9.78 13.09
N GLU A 242 -10.30 -8.88 13.62
CA GLU A 242 -11.65 -9.18 14.09
C GLU A 242 -12.63 -8.18 13.50
N ARG A 243 -13.72 -8.67 12.91
CA ARG A 243 -14.76 -7.82 12.35
C ARG A 243 -15.53 -7.14 13.49
N LEU A 244 -15.62 -5.82 13.43
CA LEU A 244 -16.46 -5.00 14.30
C LEU A 244 -17.86 -4.82 13.68
N PRO A 245 -18.89 -4.58 14.51
CA PRO A 245 -20.20 -4.14 14.05
C PRO A 245 -20.12 -2.87 13.19
N ASP A 246 -20.97 -2.77 12.17
CA ASP A 246 -20.97 -1.62 11.25
C ASP A 246 -21.41 -0.32 11.94
N ASP A 247 -22.18 -0.41 13.03
CA ASP A 247 -22.66 0.70 13.85
C ASP A 247 -21.78 0.95 15.10
N ILE A 248 -20.57 0.39 15.15
CA ILE A 248 -19.65 0.53 16.29
C ILE A 248 -19.42 2.00 16.66
N THR A 249 -19.65 2.33 17.93
CA THR A 249 -19.42 3.68 18.47
C THR A 249 -17.97 3.86 18.91
N LEU A 250 -17.54 5.13 19.07
CA LEU A 250 -16.20 5.44 19.59
C LEU A 250 -15.98 4.83 20.99
N ASP A 251 -16.96 4.98 21.89
CA ASP A 251 -16.88 4.43 23.24
C ASP A 251 -16.75 2.90 23.22
N LYS A 252 -17.57 2.23 22.39
CA LYS A 252 -17.52 0.77 22.31
C LYS A 252 -16.21 0.27 21.70
N ALA A 253 -15.71 0.93 20.66
CA ALA A 253 -14.42 0.61 20.08
C ALA A 253 -13.26 0.87 21.07
N ALA A 254 -13.36 1.92 21.90
CA ALA A 254 -12.41 2.20 22.99
C ALA A 254 -12.42 1.09 24.05
N GLU A 255 -13.59 0.63 24.48
CA GLU A 255 -13.72 -0.54 25.36
C GLU A 255 -13.06 -1.78 24.74
N MET A 256 -13.32 -2.05 23.46
CA MET A 256 -12.80 -3.23 22.77
C MET A 256 -11.28 -3.22 22.65
N VAL A 257 -10.65 -2.09 22.29
CA VAL A 257 -9.18 -2.01 22.29
C VAL A 257 -8.61 -2.15 23.70
N LEU A 258 -9.27 -1.59 24.73
CA LEU A 258 -8.83 -1.67 26.13
C LEU A 258 -9.00 -3.06 26.74
N ALA A 259 -9.88 -3.89 26.18
CA ALA A 259 -10.07 -5.28 26.60
C ALA A 259 -9.03 -6.25 26.01
N LYS A 260 -8.26 -5.83 24.99
CA LYS A 260 -7.25 -6.68 24.35
C LYS A 260 -6.05 -6.99 25.28
N PRO A 261 -5.32 -8.09 25.03
CA PRO A 261 -4.10 -8.38 25.79
C PRO A 261 -3.00 -7.32 25.55
N GLU A 262 -2.11 -7.17 26.53
CA GLU A 262 -0.89 -6.35 26.41
C GLU A 262 0.15 -6.96 25.44
#